data_AF-A0A821FGB3-F1
#
_entry.id   AF-A0A821FGB3-F1
#
_cell.length_a   1.000
_cell.length_b   1.000
_cell.length_c   1.000
_cell.angle_alpha   90.00
_cell.angle_beta   90.00
_cell.angle_gamma   90.00
#
_symmetry.space_group_name_H-M   'P 1'
#
loop_
_entity.id
_entity.type
_entity.pdbx_description
1 polymer ?
#
loop_
_entity_poly.entity_id
_entity_poly.type
_entity_poly.pdbx_seq_one_letter_code
_entity_poly.pdbx_strand_id
1 'polypeptide(L)'
;MMIGDGLVTIDYLLRRIESQSRFNHNLVKSDVCPHDKQNFRSCEKLCGSIECLQEINGSYATVVYLSIIRCVMIAFIDSSSQTSDRIYYAWLAVFICRLWRTWLDLAPKQDLDNRISQMANLSDIAKDKCKQKATKNIFFITSSTFLCLELNAHHLTYLTLLVAESQLPPETLKISLFSS
;
A
#
# COMPACT_ATOMS: atom_id res chain seq x y z
N MET A 1 6.84 9.02 -4.83
CA MET A 1 7.17 7.98 -3.84
C MET A 1 7.86 6.83 -4.58
N MET A 2 8.98 6.30 -4.07
CA MET A 2 9.81 5.33 -4.83
C MET A 2 9.73 3.91 -4.28
N ILE A 3 9.61 2.94 -5.19
CA ILE A 3 9.76 1.51 -4.90
C ILE A 3 10.72 0.94 -5.95
N GLY A 4 11.94 0.58 -5.52
CA GLY A 4 13.01 0.19 -6.45
C GLY A 4 13.36 1.33 -7.40
N ASP A 5 13.37 1.05 -8.70
CA ASP A 5 13.57 2.05 -9.76
C ASP A 5 12.28 2.74 -10.22
N GLY A 6 11.13 2.32 -9.70
CA GLY A 6 9.83 2.81 -10.15
C GLY A 6 9.25 3.93 -9.28
N LEU A 7 8.47 4.79 -9.93
CA LEU A 7 7.73 5.87 -9.28
C LEU A 7 6.27 5.48 -9.06
N VAL A 8 5.84 5.49 -7.80
CA VAL A 8 4.42 5.45 -7.46
C VAL A 8 3.79 6.79 -7.82
N THR A 9 2.87 6.78 -8.78
CA THR A 9 2.12 7.96 -9.24
C THR A 9 0.65 7.65 -9.49
N ILE A 10 -0.17 8.68 -9.30
CA ILE A 10 -1.61 8.69 -9.60
C ILE A 10 -1.89 8.90 -11.10
N ASP A 11 -0.91 9.33 -11.89
CA ASP A 11 -1.11 9.64 -13.32
C ASP A 11 -1.59 8.42 -14.12
N TYR A 12 -1.13 7.22 -13.76
CA TYR A 12 -1.60 5.98 -14.39
C TYR A 12 -3.11 5.76 -14.16
N LEU A 13 -3.57 6.01 -12.94
CA LEU A 13 -4.98 5.89 -12.55
C LEU A 13 -5.83 6.96 -13.24
N LEU A 14 -5.38 8.23 -13.23
CA LEU A 14 -6.10 9.32 -13.87
C LEU A 14 -6.24 9.11 -15.39
N ARG A 15 -5.17 8.68 -16.06
CA ARG A 15 -5.22 8.34 -17.49
C ARG A 15 -6.20 7.22 -17.78
N ARG A 16 -6.30 6.20 -16.91
CA ARG A 16 -7.30 5.13 -17.08
C ARG A 16 -8.72 5.64 -16.91
N ILE A 17 -8.97 6.46 -15.88
CA ILE A 17 -10.29 7.09 -15.66
C ILE A 17 -10.73 7.92 -16.87
N GLU A 18 -9.79 8.54 -17.57
CA GLU A 18 -10.08 9.38 -18.74
C GLU A 18 -10.19 8.57 -20.05
N SER A 19 -9.52 7.42 -20.17
CA SER A 19 -9.44 6.65 -21.42
C SER A 19 -10.36 5.43 -21.49
N GLN A 20 -10.90 4.96 -20.36
CA GLN A 20 -11.77 3.79 -20.31
C GLN A 20 -13.10 4.09 -19.63
N SER A 21 -14.10 3.26 -19.92
CA SER A 21 -15.40 3.33 -19.26
C SER A 21 -15.28 2.95 -17.78
N ARG A 22 -16.04 3.65 -16.94
CA ARG A 22 -16.11 3.41 -15.48
C ARG A 22 -16.43 1.96 -15.14
N PHE A 23 -17.16 1.24 -15.98
CA PHE A 23 -17.49 -0.17 -15.74
C PHE A 23 -16.26 -1.08 -15.66
N ASN A 24 -15.15 -0.69 -16.30
CA ASN A 24 -13.95 -1.52 -16.36
C ASN A 24 -13.04 -1.35 -15.14
N HIS A 25 -13.08 -0.19 -14.48
CA HIS A 25 -12.14 0.15 -13.39
C HIS A 25 -12.82 0.61 -12.10
N ASN A 26 -14.11 0.95 -12.13
CA ASN A 26 -14.93 1.40 -11.00
C ASN A 26 -14.37 2.60 -10.18
N LEU A 27 -13.49 3.40 -10.79
CA LEU A 27 -12.91 4.59 -10.19
C LEU A 27 -13.52 5.87 -10.75
N VAL A 28 -13.58 6.91 -9.93
CA VAL A 28 -13.78 8.30 -10.35
C VAL A 28 -12.64 9.19 -9.86
N LYS A 29 -12.51 10.40 -10.43
CA LYS A 29 -11.43 11.33 -10.06
C LYS A 29 -11.36 11.61 -8.55
N SER A 30 -12.50 11.69 -7.87
CA SER A 30 -12.57 11.91 -6.43
C SER A 30 -12.07 10.71 -5.59
N ASP A 31 -12.02 9.50 -6.16
CA ASP A 31 -11.44 8.34 -5.47
C ASP A 31 -9.90 8.41 -5.47
N VAL A 32 -9.30 8.96 -6.53
CA VAL A 32 -7.84 9.11 -6.67
C VAL A 32 -7.34 10.42 -6.02
N CYS A 33 -8.15 11.48 -6.11
CA CYS A 33 -7.85 12.78 -5.55
C CYS A 33 -8.92 13.15 -4.52
N PRO A 34 -8.93 12.47 -3.36
CA PRO A 34 -9.95 12.68 -2.34
C PRO A 34 -9.78 14.03 -1.65
N HIS A 35 -10.90 14.71 -1.41
CA HIS A 35 -10.94 15.86 -0.51
C HIS A 35 -10.78 15.43 0.95
N ASP A 36 -11.45 14.34 1.32
CA ASP A 36 -11.34 13.71 2.63
C ASP A 36 -10.29 12.59 2.62
N LYS A 37 -9.17 12.82 3.31
CA LYS A 37 -8.06 11.86 3.42
C LYS A 37 -8.38 10.66 4.32
N GLN A 38 -9.48 10.71 5.06
CA GLN A 38 -9.95 9.59 5.91
C GLN A 38 -10.94 8.68 5.17
N ASN A 39 -11.28 8.99 3.91
CA ASN A 39 -12.19 8.19 3.12
C ASN A 39 -11.57 6.82 2.75
N PHE A 40 -11.75 5.85 3.63
CA PHE A 40 -11.27 4.48 3.44
C PHE A 40 -11.86 3.81 2.19
N ARG A 41 -13.13 4.10 1.85
CA ARG A 41 -13.78 3.54 0.65
C ARG A 41 -13.05 3.88 -0.64
N SER A 42 -12.42 5.05 -0.71
CA SER A 42 -11.58 5.41 -1.87
C SER A 42 -10.34 4.51 -1.95
N CYS A 43 -9.72 4.22 -0.80
CA CYS A 43 -8.60 3.28 -0.70
C CYS A 43 -8.98 1.86 -1.17
N GLU A 44 -10.15 1.37 -0.75
CA GLU A 44 -10.67 0.06 -1.16
C GLU A 44 -10.81 -0.04 -2.68
N LYS A 45 -11.45 0.96 -3.29
CA LYS A 45 -11.61 1.00 -4.75
C LYS A 45 -10.27 1.05 -5.49
N LEU A 46 -9.31 1.83 -4.99
CA LEU A 46 -7.97 1.90 -5.58
C LEU A 46 -7.30 0.52 -5.58
N CYS A 47 -7.37 -0.21 -4.46
CA CYS A 47 -6.83 -1.56 -4.35
C CYS A 47 -7.59 -2.60 -5.20
N GLY A 48 -8.85 -2.32 -5.55
CA GLY A 48 -9.63 -3.10 -6.51
C GLY A 48 -9.22 -2.88 -7.97
N SER A 49 -8.55 -1.77 -8.28
CA SER A 49 -8.20 -1.39 -9.66
C SER A 49 -6.83 -1.88 -10.15
N ILE A 50 -6.16 -2.74 -9.37
CA ILE A 50 -4.78 -3.20 -9.62
C ILE A 50 -4.66 -3.86 -11.01
N GLU A 51 -5.60 -4.72 -11.36
CA GLU A 51 -5.61 -5.45 -12.64
C GLU A 51 -5.58 -4.50 -13.84
N CYS A 52 -6.34 -3.39 -13.78
CA CYS A 52 -6.37 -2.37 -14.84
C CYS A 52 -5.04 -1.64 -15.02
N LEU A 53 -4.19 -1.61 -13.98
CA LEU A 53 -2.88 -0.97 -14.00
C LEU A 53 -1.78 -1.91 -14.52
N GLN A 54 -1.90 -3.22 -14.31
CA GLN A 54 -0.88 -4.19 -14.73
C GLN A 54 -0.61 -4.17 -16.24
N GLU A 55 -1.62 -3.80 -17.04
CA GLU A 55 -1.50 -3.63 -18.49
C GLU A 55 -0.69 -2.40 -18.93
N ILE A 56 -0.36 -1.48 -18.02
CA ILE A 56 0.30 -0.21 -18.36
C ILE A 56 1.80 -0.29 -18.10
N ASN A 57 2.60 -0.12 -19.15
CA ASN A 57 4.05 -0.05 -19.03
C ASN A 57 4.49 1.06 -18.05
N GLY A 58 5.36 0.68 -17.11
CA GLY A 58 5.91 1.58 -16.08
C GLY A 58 5.03 1.74 -14.82
N SER A 59 3.83 1.15 -14.76
CA SER A 59 2.95 1.26 -13.59
C SER A 59 3.34 0.36 -12.41
N TYR A 60 4.35 -0.51 -12.59
CA TYR A 60 4.70 -1.59 -11.67
C TYR A 60 4.91 -1.12 -10.22
N ALA A 61 5.54 0.04 -9.99
CA ALA A 61 5.70 0.57 -8.64
C ALA A 61 4.35 0.94 -8.01
N THR A 62 3.43 1.57 -8.77
CA THR A 62 2.07 1.85 -8.30
C THR A 62 1.29 0.55 -8.06
N VAL A 63 1.46 -0.47 -8.91
CA VAL A 63 0.87 -1.80 -8.70
C VAL A 63 1.35 -2.41 -7.39
N VAL A 64 2.67 -2.47 -7.18
CA VAL A 64 3.27 -3.00 -5.94
C VAL A 64 2.78 -2.23 -4.72
N TYR A 65 2.72 -0.90 -4.79
CA TYR A 65 2.21 -0.05 -3.72
C TYR A 65 0.78 -0.45 -3.32
N LEU A 66 -0.13 -0.53 -4.30
CA LEU A 66 -1.52 -0.91 -4.06
C LEU A 66 -1.65 -2.36 -3.61
N SER A 67 -0.80 -3.26 -4.11
CA SER A 67 -0.75 -4.66 -3.66
C SER A 67 -0.37 -4.77 -2.19
N ILE A 68 0.60 -3.99 -1.71
CA ILE A 68 0.98 -3.99 -0.28
C ILE A 68 -0.18 -3.48 0.57
N ILE A 69 -0.85 -2.40 0.16
CA ILE A 69 -2.04 -1.91 0.88
C ILE A 69 -3.13 -2.98 0.91
N ARG A 70 -3.39 -3.66 -0.21
CA ARG A 70 -4.35 -4.76 -0.28
C ARG A 70 -3.99 -5.90 0.68
N CYS A 71 -2.71 -6.26 0.80
CA CYS A 71 -2.26 -7.25 1.78
C CYS A 71 -2.57 -6.81 3.22
N VAL A 72 -2.32 -5.54 3.55
CA VAL A 72 -2.63 -4.96 4.87
C VAL A 72 -4.14 -4.99 5.14
N MET A 73 -4.96 -4.64 4.14
CA MET A 73 -6.41 -4.68 4.26
C MET A 73 -6.93 -6.10 4.51
N ILE A 74 -6.46 -7.08 3.75
CA ILE A 74 -6.85 -8.49 3.92
C ILE A 74 -6.45 -8.99 5.31
N ALA A 75 -5.23 -8.68 5.76
CA ALA A 75 -4.73 -9.11 7.05
C ALA A 75 -5.52 -8.51 8.23
N PHE A 76 -5.74 -7.20 8.20
CA PHE A 76 -6.12 -6.46 9.41
C PHE A 76 -7.48 -5.76 9.37
N ILE A 77 -8.19 -5.79 8.24
CA ILE A 77 -9.46 -5.06 8.08
C ILE A 77 -10.59 -5.97 7.60
N ASP A 78 -10.34 -6.73 6.53
CA ASP A 78 -11.35 -7.60 5.94
C ASP A 78 -11.80 -8.64 6.96
N SER A 79 -13.08 -8.65 7.33
CA SER A 79 -13.65 -9.59 8.31
C SER A 79 -13.92 -10.98 7.73
N SER A 80 -13.94 -11.11 6.41
CA SER A 80 -14.22 -12.38 5.71
C SER A 80 -13.01 -13.29 5.56
N SER A 81 -11.80 -12.75 5.73
CA SER A 81 -10.53 -13.47 5.57
C SER A 81 -10.27 -14.48 6.70
N GLN A 82 -9.74 -15.66 6.32
CA GLN A 82 -9.35 -16.71 7.25
C GLN A 82 -8.04 -16.37 7.98
N THR A 83 -7.83 -16.92 9.18
CA THR A 83 -6.63 -16.64 9.99
C THR A 83 -5.32 -16.94 9.25
N SER A 84 -5.25 -18.06 8.53
CA SER A 84 -4.06 -18.44 7.75
C SER A 84 -3.71 -17.39 6.69
N ASP A 85 -4.72 -16.90 5.97
CA ASP A 85 -4.55 -15.86 4.96
C ASP A 85 -4.07 -14.57 5.60
N ARG A 86 -4.64 -14.19 6.76
CA ARG A 86 -4.23 -12.97 7.47
C ARG A 86 -2.76 -13.01 7.85
N ILE A 87 -2.29 -14.13 8.41
CA ILE A 87 -0.88 -14.31 8.78
C ILE A 87 -0.01 -14.20 7.52
N TYR A 88 -0.40 -14.90 6.45
CA TYR A 88 0.32 -14.87 5.19
C TYR A 88 0.45 -13.45 4.64
N TYR A 89 -0.66 -12.71 4.51
CA TYR A 89 -0.66 -11.37 3.94
C TYR A 89 -0.02 -10.32 4.86
N ALA A 90 -0.14 -10.46 6.18
CA ALA A 90 0.57 -9.62 7.15
C ALA A 90 2.09 -9.74 6.95
N TRP A 91 2.59 -10.98 6.92
CA TRP A 91 4.01 -11.24 6.74
C TRP A 91 4.49 -10.89 5.34
N LEU A 92 3.70 -11.13 4.30
CA LEU A 92 4.04 -10.73 2.93
C LEU A 92 4.26 -9.21 2.84
N ALA A 93 3.37 -8.41 3.43
CA ALA A 93 3.54 -6.95 3.50
C ALA A 93 4.81 -6.55 4.25
N VAL A 94 5.08 -7.17 5.41
CA VAL A 94 6.30 -6.94 6.20
C VAL A 94 7.56 -7.30 5.42
N PHE A 95 7.59 -8.45 4.75
CA PHE A 95 8.74 -8.90 3.97
C PHE A 95 9.03 -7.97 2.80
N ILE A 96 8.02 -7.53 2.06
CA ILE A 96 8.20 -6.56 0.97
C ILE A 96 8.78 -5.25 1.51
N CYS A 97 8.28 -4.75 2.66
CA CYS A 97 8.81 -3.55 3.28
C CYS A 97 10.26 -3.72 3.78
N ARG A 98 10.62 -4.89 4.32
CA ARG A 98 11.99 -5.22 4.73
C ARG A 98 12.93 -5.24 3.54
N LEU A 99 12.54 -5.91 2.44
CA LEU A 99 13.33 -5.94 1.21
C LEU A 99 13.57 -4.53 0.66
N TRP A 100 12.54 -3.69 0.66
CA TRP A 100 12.66 -2.31 0.22
C TRP A 100 13.61 -1.49 1.11
N ARG A 101 13.56 -1.66 2.45
CA ARG A 101 14.53 -1.02 3.36
C ARG A 101 15.95 -1.50 3.14
N THR A 102 16.15 -2.80 3.05
CA THR A 102 17.47 -3.38 2.75
C THR A 102 18.02 -2.82 1.44
N TRP A 103 17.17 -2.68 0.42
CA TRP A 103 17.57 -2.04 -0.84
C TRP A 103 17.99 -0.58 -0.65
N LEU A 104 17.26 0.21 0.16
CA LEU A 104 17.67 1.59 0.47
C LEU A 104 19.02 1.66 1.20
N ASP A 105 19.29 0.73 2.11
CA ASP A 105 20.53 0.68 2.89
C ASP A 105 21.74 0.26 2.03
N LEU A 106 21.50 -0.60 1.03
CA LEU A 106 22.53 -1.10 0.12
C LEU A 106 22.75 -0.20 -1.10
N ALA A 107 21.76 0.62 -1.47
CA ALA A 107 21.85 1.49 -2.63
C ALA A 107 22.94 2.56 -2.43
N PRO A 108 23.81 2.81 -3.44
CA PRO A 108 24.75 3.91 -3.38
C PRO A 108 24.03 5.24 -3.18
N LYS A 109 24.49 6.03 -2.19
CA LYS A 109 23.85 7.32 -1.85
C LYS A 109 23.71 8.24 -3.06
N GLN A 110 24.72 8.31 -3.91
CA GLN A 110 24.71 9.13 -5.12
C GLN A 110 23.61 8.70 -6.10
N ASP A 111 23.40 7.40 -6.27
CA ASP A 111 22.32 6.88 -7.12
C ASP A 111 20.95 7.21 -6.55
N LEU A 112 20.81 7.10 -5.23
CA LEU A 112 19.58 7.45 -4.53
C LEU A 112 19.27 8.94 -4.67
N ASP A 113 20.25 9.82 -4.42
CA ASP A 113 20.11 11.27 -4.53
C ASP A 113 19.76 11.70 -5.98
N ASN A 114 20.38 11.07 -6.98
CA ASN A 114 20.07 11.30 -8.39
C ASN A 114 18.62 10.91 -8.72
N ARG A 115 18.17 9.74 -8.24
CA ARG A 115 16.79 9.25 -8.45
C ARG A 115 15.77 10.16 -7.76
N ILE A 116 16.05 10.55 -6.52
CA ILE A 116 15.22 11.49 -5.75
C ILE A 116 15.06 12.82 -6.51
N SER A 117 16.16 13.37 -7.03
CA SER A 117 16.16 14.61 -7.81
C SER A 117 15.32 14.50 -9.09
N GLN A 118 15.45 13.41 -9.84
CA GLN A 118 14.63 13.16 -11.04
C GLN A 118 13.13 13.07 -10.71
N MET A 119 12.78 12.47 -9.58
CA MET A 119 11.38 12.32 -9.15
C MET A 119 10.76 13.62 -8.65
N ALA A 120 11.53 14.51 -8.02
CA ALA A 120 11.02 15.81 -7.59
C ALA A 120 10.41 16.57 -8.78
N ASN A 121 11.11 16.59 -9.91
CA ASN A 121 10.67 17.22 -11.15
C ASN A 121 9.37 16.59 -11.71
N LEU A 122 9.23 15.26 -11.67
CA LEU A 122 8.00 14.57 -12.12
C LEU A 122 6.82 14.82 -11.18
N SER A 123 7.08 14.92 -9.87
CA SER A 123 6.04 15.21 -8.88
C SER A 123 5.44 16.61 -9.06
N ASP A 124 6.24 17.59 -9.52
CA ASP A 124 5.76 18.94 -9.83
C ASP A 124 4.71 18.93 -10.95
N ILE A 125 4.86 18.06 -11.96
CA ILE A 125 3.92 17.92 -13.07
C ILE A 125 2.57 17.33 -12.61
N ALA A 126 2.58 16.40 -11.66
CA ALA A 126 1.36 15.81 -11.11
C ALA A 126 0.59 16.76 -10.17
N LYS A 127 1.27 17.75 -9.56
CA LYS A 127 0.65 18.74 -8.63
C LYS A 127 -0.42 19.58 -9.31
N ASP A 128 -0.18 20.00 -10.55
CA ASP A 128 -1.12 20.83 -11.31
C ASP A 128 -2.46 20.12 -11.56
N LYS A 129 -2.44 18.79 -11.69
CA LYS A 129 -3.65 18.02 -12.01
C LYS A 129 -4.61 17.84 -10.82
N CYS A 130 -4.10 17.71 -9.60
CA CYS A 130 -4.94 17.43 -8.43
C CYS A 130 -4.94 18.50 -7.33
N LYS A 131 -4.28 19.65 -7.52
CA LYS A 131 -4.24 20.77 -6.54
C LYS A 131 -3.85 20.33 -5.12
N GLN A 132 -3.04 19.27 -4.99
CA GLN A 132 -2.62 18.72 -3.70
C GLN A 132 -1.29 19.35 -3.25
N LYS A 133 -1.14 19.58 -1.94
CA LYS A 133 0.14 20.03 -1.34
C LYS A 133 1.20 18.94 -1.51
N ALA A 134 2.40 19.35 -1.93
CA ALA A 134 3.55 18.46 -2.10
C ALA A 134 3.83 17.66 -0.81
N THR A 135 3.82 16.33 -0.90
CA THR A 135 4.23 15.48 0.22
C THR A 135 5.75 15.51 0.29
N LYS A 136 6.31 16.01 1.39
CA LYS A 136 7.78 16.03 1.61
C LYS A 136 8.39 14.63 1.73
N ASN A 137 7.56 13.60 1.86
CA ASN A 137 8.03 12.25 2.08
C ASN A 137 8.23 11.52 0.74
N ILE A 138 9.48 11.33 0.38
CA ILE A 138 9.90 10.68 -0.87
C ILE A 138 9.79 9.15 -0.75
N PHE A 139 9.85 8.65 0.49
CA PHE A 139 9.85 7.24 0.83
C PHE A 139 8.45 6.62 0.80
N PHE A 140 8.41 5.33 0.48
CA PHE A 140 7.19 4.51 0.38
C PHE A 140 6.41 4.41 1.68
N ILE A 141 7.12 4.12 2.76
CA ILE A 141 6.52 3.90 4.07
C ILE A 141 7.34 4.66 5.11
N THR A 142 6.66 5.25 6.09
CA THR A 142 7.35 5.91 7.20
C THR A 142 7.92 4.88 8.16
N SER A 143 8.92 5.27 8.95
CA SER A 143 9.48 4.34 9.94
C SER A 143 8.45 3.87 10.96
N SER A 144 7.57 4.76 11.39
CA SER A 144 6.49 4.44 12.31
C SER A 144 5.47 3.49 11.68
N THR A 145 5.04 3.76 10.44
CA THR A 145 4.08 2.88 9.74
C THR A 145 4.65 1.47 9.54
N PHE A 146 5.92 1.36 9.16
CA PHE A 146 6.58 0.06 9.02
C PHE A 146 6.63 -0.69 10.36
N LEU A 147 7.04 -0.02 11.44
CA LEU A 147 7.08 -0.63 12.77
C LEU A 147 5.69 -1.11 13.22
N CYS A 148 4.65 -0.33 12.97
CA CYS A 148 3.28 -0.75 13.28
C CYS A 148 2.87 -2.02 12.52
N LEU A 149 3.20 -2.12 11.23
CA LEU A 149 2.93 -3.33 10.44
C LEU A 149 3.65 -4.55 11.01
N GLU A 150 4.92 -4.38 11.37
CA GLU A 150 5.75 -5.45 11.93
C GLU A 150 5.24 -5.92 13.30
N LEU A 151 4.92 -4.98 14.20
CA LEU A 151 4.32 -5.29 15.50
C LEU A 151 2.99 -6.02 15.35
N ASN A 152 2.11 -5.56 14.45
CA ASN A 152 0.82 -6.19 14.22
C ASN A 152 0.95 -7.61 13.64
N ALA A 153 1.90 -7.84 12.73
CA ALA A 153 2.17 -9.17 12.18
C ALA A 153 2.71 -10.14 13.25
N HIS A 154 3.64 -9.68 14.08
CA HIS A 154 4.14 -10.45 15.22
C HIS A 154 3.02 -10.76 16.23
N HIS A 155 2.20 -9.77 16.57
CA HIS A 155 1.11 -9.94 17.52
C HIS A 155 0.06 -10.94 17.02
N LEU A 156 -0.36 -10.83 15.76
CA LEU A 156 -1.28 -11.78 15.13
C LEU A 156 -0.72 -13.21 15.16
N THR A 157 0.57 -13.36 14.85
CA THR A 157 1.26 -14.67 14.89
C THR A 157 1.26 -15.23 16.31
N TYR A 158 1.63 -14.41 17.30
CA TYR A 158 1.68 -14.81 18.70
C TYR A 158 0.31 -15.25 19.22
N LEU A 159 -0.75 -14.47 18.97
CA LEU A 159 -2.12 -14.85 19.34
C LEU A 159 -2.54 -16.17 18.68
N THR A 160 -2.16 -16.37 17.41
CA THR A 160 -2.47 -17.62 16.71
C THR A 160 -1.78 -18.82 17.37
N LEU A 161 -0.52 -18.67 17.78
CA LEU A 161 0.20 -19.72 18.50
C LEU A 161 -0.43 -20.03 19.84
N LEU A 162 -0.82 -19.01 20.62
CA LEU A 162 -1.51 -19.22 21.90
C LEU A 162 -2.84 -19.96 21.73
N VAL A 163 -3.59 -19.66 20.68
CA VAL A 163 -4.84 -20.38 20.35
C VAL A 163 -4.53 -21.81 19.92
N ALA A 164 -3.52 -22.03 19.10
CA ALA A 164 -3.09 -23.36 18.67
C ALA A 164 -2.64 -24.24 19.85
N GLU A 165 -2.03 -23.64 20.87
CA GLU A 165 -1.63 -24.26 22.12
C GLU A 165 -2.77 -24.35 23.16
N SER A 166 -4.00 -23.97 22.79
CA SER A 166 -5.18 -23.94 23.67
C SER A 166 -5.03 -23.05 24.91
N GLN A 167 -4.13 -22.07 24.88
CA GLN A 167 -3.96 -21.07 25.94
C GLN A 167 -4.97 -19.92 25.82
N LEU A 168 -5.53 -19.71 24.63
CA LEU A 168 -6.55 -18.70 24.36
C LEU A 168 -7.71 -19.29 23.55
N PRO A 169 -8.93 -18.75 23.70
CA PRO A 169 -10.08 -19.18 22.93
C PRO A 169 -9.96 -18.73 21.45
N PRO A 170 -10.44 -19.52 20.47
CA PRO A 170 -10.36 -19.17 19.05
C PRO A 170 -10.99 -17.82 18.69
N GLU A 171 -11.97 -17.37 19.46
CA GLU A 171 -12.64 -16.07 19.32
C GLU A 171 -11.67 -14.89 19.43
N THR A 172 -10.53 -15.05 20.12
CA THR A 172 -9.49 -14.02 20.21
C THR A 172 -8.87 -13.69 18.85
N LEU A 173 -9.04 -14.53 17.83
CA LEU A 173 -8.56 -14.27 16.46
C LEU A 173 -9.56 -13.48 15.60
N LYS A 174 -10.72 -13.10 16.13
CA LYS A 174 -11.70 -12.29 15.39
C LYS A 174 -11.16 -10.87 15.19
N ILE A 175 -11.02 -10.46 13.92
CA ILE A 175 -10.40 -9.17 13.59
C ILE A 175 -11.16 -7.96 14.16
N SER A 176 -12.49 -8.09 14.33
CA SER A 176 -13.34 -7.06 14.93
C SER A 176 -12.96 -6.69 16.36
N LEU A 177 -12.14 -7.51 17.04
CA LEU A 177 -11.60 -7.19 18.35
C LEU A 177 -10.40 -6.23 18.29
N PHE A 178 -9.77 -6.09 17.13
CA PHE A 178 -8.56 -5.28 16.89
C PHE A 178 -8.81 -4.03 16.05
N SER A 179 -9.95 -3.98 15.35
CA SER A 179 -10.37 -2.83 14.55
C SER A 179 -11.63 -2.21 15.17
N SER A 180 -11.46 -1.10 15.90
CA SER A 180 -12.55 -0.28 16.45
C SER A 180 -13.02 0.79 15.48
#